data_AF-A0A652L8M0-F1
#
_entry.id   AF-A0A652L8M0-F1
#
_cell.length_a   1.000
_cell.length_b   1.000
_cell.length_c   1.000
_cell.angle_alpha   90.00
_cell.angle_beta   90.00
_cell.angle_gamma   90.00
#
_symmetry.space_group_name_H-M   'P 1'
#
loop_
_entity.id
_entity.type
_entity.pdbx_description
1 polymer ?
#
loop_
_entity_poly.entity_id
_entity_poly.type
_entity_poly.pdbx_seq_one_letter_code
_entity_poly.pdbx_strand_id
1 'polypeptide(L)'
;MTSYRQPGLVLTDRRFSVPLDHADPGGEQIEIFAREAVACGRSGADLPWLLYLEGGPGFGARRFVGAGGQSWLGRAVQEFRVLLLDQRGTGNSTPANRQTLPLRGTPREQAAYLGHFRADSIVQDCEVIRKRLTGGARWTVLGQSFGGFCATHYLSTAPAGLHTVLITGGLPSLHADADEVYRAAYPRITRKVEAHYARYPQDVERARRIAAHLLERPAALPGGGLLTAESFQSLGILLGGAEGTHQLHLLLEDAFVPTVDGPALSDAFLENAQAVLSYAGHPLYAVLHEAIYAQGRGPTGWAAERIRAEFPRFDAAKTLAGDEPLLFTGETVHPWHFETDPALRPLRETAAILAERADWPALYDAERLAANEVPVAAAVYHDDMYVDTEHALRTARAIRGLRTWVTDEFEHDGVRAGGPRVLDRLLALARDEI
;
A
#
# COMPACT_ATOMS: atom_id res chain seq x y z
N MET A 1 29.00 3.24 -1.84
CA MET A 1 28.12 4.34 -1.38
C MET A 1 28.21 5.43 -2.43
N THR A 2 27.08 5.82 -3.02
CA THR A 2 27.03 6.83 -4.09
C THR A 2 26.27 8.03 -3.58
N SER A 3 26.86 9.23 -3.67
CA SER A 3 26.22 10.48 -3.22
C SER A 3 26.07 11.45 -4.38
N TYR A 4 24.93 12.11 -4.47
CA TYR A 4 24.64 13.10 -5.50
C TYR A 4 23.69 14.19 -4.99
N ARG A 5 23.56 15.29 -5.73
CA ARG A 5 22.72 16.43 -5.36
C ARG A 5 21.50 16.55 -6.27
N GLN A 6 20.39 16.96 -5.67
CA GLN A 6 19.18 17.44 -6.34
C GLN A 6 18.82 18.82 -5.74
N PRO A 7 17.88 19.58 -6.35
CA PRO A 7 17.42 20.83 -5.77
C PRO A 7 17.02 20.68 -4.29
N GLY A 8 17.78 21.32 -3.38
CA GLY A 8 17.54 21.29 -1.94
C GLY A 8 18.03 20.05 -1.18
N LEU A 9 18.45 18.97 -1.85
CA LEU A 9 18.82 17.69 -1.20
C LEU A 9 20.21 17.18 -1.59
N VAL A 10 20.92 16.62 -0.61
CA VAL A 10 21.99 15.65 -0.81
C VAL A 10 21.40 14.25 -0.60
N LEU A 11 21.56 13.38 -1.59
CA LEU A 11 21.07 12.01 -1.57
C LEU A 11 22.25 11.05 -1.51
N THR A 12 22.17 10.05 -0.65
CA THR A 12 23.20 9.02 -0.48
C THR A 12 22.59 7.63 -0.53
N ASP A 13 22.99 6.85 -1.53
CA ASP A 13 22.56 5.47 -1.73
C ASP A 13 23.35 4.53 -0.82
N ARG A 14 22.61 3.73 -0.05
CA ARG A 14 23.10 2.76 0.93
C ARG A 14 22.54 1.38 0.63
N ARG A 15 23.32 0.35 0.95
CA ARG A 15 22.98 -1.06 0.78
C ARG A 15 23.36 -1.81 2.04
N PHE A 16 22.49 -2.68 2.50
CA PHE A 16 22.66 -3.45 3.72
C PHE A 16 22.38 -4.92 3.43
N SER A 17 23.33 -5.79 3.77
CA SER A 17 23.11 -7.24 3.74
C SER A 17 22.38 -7.69 5.00
N VAL A 18 21.25 -8.35 4.85
CA VAL A 18 20.39 -8.85 5.94
C VAL A 18 19.99 -10.30 5.68
N PRO A 19 19.61 -11.07 6.72
CA PRO A 19 19.06 -12.41 6.51
C PRO A 19 17.76 -12.39 5.72
N LEU A 20 17.63 -13.34 4.79
CA LEU A 20 16.34 -13.68 4.19
C LEU A 20 15.38 -14.14 5.29
N ASP A 21 15.81 -15.13 6.09
CA ASP A 21 15.12 -15.60 7.27
C ASP A 21 15.86 -15.11 8.53
N HIS A 22 15.22 -14.26 9.33
CA HIS A 22 15.81 -13.76 10.57
C HIS A 22 15.82 -14.80 11.70
N ALA A 23 15.09 -15.92 11.57
CA ALA A 23 15.22 -17.06 12.46
C ALA A 23 16.51 -17.85 12.19
N ASP A 24 17.08 -17.74 10.99
CA ASP A 24 18.38 -18.29 10.60
C ASP A 24 19.33 -17.18 10.11
N PRO A 25 19.91 -16.37 11.02
CA PRO A 25 20.74 -15.24 10.65
C PRO A 25 22.04 -15.64 9.93
N GLY A 26 22.43 -16.92 9.95
CA GLY A 26 23.59 -17.45 9.23
C GLY A 26 23.27 -17.96 7.82
N GLY A 27 21.99 -17.98 7.43
CA GLY A 27 21.50 -18.47 6.15
C GLY A 27 21.66 -17.49 4.99
N GLU A 28 20.82 -17.66 3.96
CA GLU A 28 20.81 -16.79 2.77
C GLU A 28 20.70 -15.30 3.17
N GLN A 29 21.51 -14.45 2.55
CA GLN A 29 21.44 -13.01 2.72
C GLN A 29 20.79 -12.35 1.49
N ILE A 30 19.96 -11.33 1.75
CA ILE A 30 19.42 -10.43 0.75
C ILE A 30 19.99 -9.02 0.94
N GLU A 31 19.91 -8.20 -0.11
CA GLU A 31 20.34 -6.80 -0.07
C GLU A 31 19.13 -5.89 0.09
N ILE A 32 19.20 -5.01 1.09
CA ILE A 32 18.24 -3.93 1.31
C ILE A 32 18.87 -2.61 0.88
N PHE A 33 18.25 -1.97 -0.09
CA PHE A 33 18.58 -0.62 -0.53
C PHE A 33 17.85 0.41 0.33
N ALA A 34 18.55 1.48 0.67
CA ALA A 34 17.96 2.67 1.24
C ALA A 34 18.62 3.93 0.66
N ARG A 35 17.84 4.99 0.52
CA ARG A 35 18.31 6.30 0.13
C ARG A 35 18.21 7.25 1.30
N GLU A 36 19.36 7.70 1.78
CA GLU A 36 19.42 8.80 2.72
C GLU A 36 19.16 10.12 1.98
N ALA A 37 18.32 10.98 2.56
CA ALA A 37 18.05 12.33 2.11
C ALA A 37 18.31 13.34 3.23
N VAL A 38 19.12 14.36 2.94
CA VAL A 38 19.45 15.45 3.86
C VAL A 38 19.39 16.78 3.12
N ALA A 39 18.95 17.84 3.80
CA ALA A 39 18.97 19.17 3.21
C ALA A 39 20.40 19.60 2.84
N CYS A 40 20.59 20.23 1.68
CA CYS A 40 21.91 20.65 1.19
C CYS A 40 22.74 21.48 2.19
N GLY A 41 22.08 22.35 2.98
CA GLY A 41 22.73 23.18 4.00
C GLY A 41 22.97 22.48 5.34
N ARG A 42 22.59 21.21 5.47
CA ARG A 42 22.61 20.44 6.72
C ARG A 42 23.36 19.11 6.59
N SER A 43 24.02 18.84 5.45
CA SER A 43 24.68 17.57 5.19
C SER A 43 25.83 17.22 6.16
N GLY A 44 26.41 18.21 6.82
CA GLY A 44 27.43 18.03 7.88
C GLY A 44 26.89 18.14 9.30
N ALA A 45 25.59 18.39 9.48
CA ALA A 45 24.99 18.50 10.81
C ALA A 45 24.73 17.13 11.42
N ASP A 46 24.88 17.04 12.75
CA ASP A 46 24.43 15.88 13.51
C ASP A 46 22.92 16.00 13.75
N LEU A 47 22.15 15.20 13.02
CA LEU A 47 20.68 15.25 13.00
C LEU A 47 20.13 13.87 13.37
N PRO A 48 19.00 13.79 14.08
CA PRO A 48 18.31 12.54 14.33
C PRO A 48 17.85 11.88 13.02
N TRP A 49 17.74 10.56 13.05
CA TRP A 49 17.24 9.78 11.91
C TRP A 49 15.71 9.70 11.93
N LEU A 50 15.13 9.80 10.74
CA LEU A 50 13.74 9.43 10.47
C LEU A 50 13.72 8.34 9.39
N LEU A 51 13.29 7.14 9.76
CA LEU A 51 13.00 6.08 8.81
C LEU A 51 11.60 6.31 8.22
N TYR A 52 11.50 6.28 6.90
CA TYR A 52 10.21 6.28 6.20
C TYR A 52 9.87 4.88 5.71
N LEU A 53 8.70 4.37 6.10
CA LEU A 53 8.14 3.11 5.65
C LEU A 53 6.99 3.40 4.70
N GLU A 54 7.16 3.01 3.43
CA GLU A 54 6.17 3.18 2.37
C GLU A 54 4.97 2.26 2.59
N GLY A 55 3.82 2.69 2.07
CA GLY A 55 2.61 1.89 1.95
C GLY A 55 2.73 0.78 0.92
N GLY A 56 1.58 0.17 0.61
CA GLY A 56 1.51 -1.01 -0.23
C GLY A 56 0.58 -2.06 0.37
N PRO A 57 1.03 -3.31 0.56
CA PRO A 57 2.43 -3.76 0.64
C PRO A 57 3.18 -3.80 -0.70
N GLY A 58 4.48 -4.13 -0.69
CA GLY A 58 5.20 -4.44 -1.92
C GLY A 58 5.63 -3.23 -2.77
N PHE A 59 5.68 -2.03 -2.19
CA PHE A 59 6.28 -0.86 -2.81
C PHE A 59 7.61 -0.48 -2.16
N GLY A 60 8.55 -0.03 -2.99
CA GLY A 60 9.75 0.66 -2.51
C GLY A 60 9.44 2.13 -2.30
N ALA A 61 10.23 2.81 -1.47
CA ALA A 61 10.03 4.24 -1.24
C ALA A 61 10.01 5.02 -2.56
N ARG A 62 9.00 5.86 -2.77
CA ARG A 62 8.88 6.62 -4.02
C ARG A 62 10.09 7.51 -4.27
N ARG A 63 10.43 7.70 -5.55
CA ARG A 63 11.53 8.57 -5.98
C ARG A 63 10.97 9.91 -6.43
N PHE A 64 11.54 10.99 -5.91
CA PHE A 64 11.12 12.36 -6.22
C PHE A 64 12.31 13.21 -6.64
N VAL A 65 12.02 14.36 -7.25
CA VAL A 65 13.03 15.34 -7.64
C VAL A 65 13.03 16.49 -6.65
N GLY A 66 14.12 16.58 -5.88
CA GLY A 66 14.38 17.69 -4.95
C GLY A 66 13.44 17.75 -3.74
N ALA A 67 13.72 18.69 -2.83
CA ALA A 67 12.98 18.85 -1.58
C ALA A 67 11.51 19.27 -1.79
N GLY A 68 11.19 19.91 -2.92
CA GLY A 68 9.83 20.32 -3.29
C GLY A 68 8.99 19.22 -3.94
N GLY A 69 9.59 18.08 -4.34
CA GLY A 69 8.87 16.99 -5.01
C GLY A 69 7.88 16.25 -4.11
N GLN A 70 8.06 16.34 -2.78
CA GLN A 70 7.08 15.96 -1.76
C GLN A 70 7.20 16.89 -0.57
N SER A 71 6.10 17.57 -0.22
CA SER A 71 6.12 18.57 0.84
C SER A 71 6.47 17.99 2.22
N TRP A 72 6.00 16.78 2.55
CA TRP A 72 6.36 16.13 3.80
C TRP A 72 7.87 15.84 3.89
N LEU A 73 8.51 15.43 2.80
CA LEU A 73 9.96 15.17 2.78
C LEU A 73 10.74 16.47 2.92
N GLY A 74 10.35 17.50 2.17
CA GLY A 74 10.93 18.84 2.29
C GLY A 74 10.82 19.42 3.71
N ARG A 75 9.76 19.06 4.43
CA ARG A 75 9.58 19.41 5.85
C ARG A 75 10.44 18.56 6.78
N ALA A 76 10.48 17.24 6.57
CA ALA A 76 11.23 16.30 7.40
C ALA A 76 12.74 16.61 7.40
N VAL A 77 13.32 16.89 6.22
CA VAL A 77 14.77 17.13 6.09
C VAL A 77 15.27 18.41 6.77
N GLN A 78 14.37 19.26 7.27
CA GLN A 78 14.73 20.43 8.09
C GLN A 78 15.22 20.01 9.49
N GLU A 79 14.65 18.92 10.02
CA GLU A 79 14.93 18.40 11.37
C GLU A 79 15.66 17.05 11.36
N PHE A 80 15.51 16.24 10.31
CA PHE A 80 15.97 14.86 10.28
C PHE A 80 16.92 14.56 9.12
N ARG A 81 17.73 13.51 9.29
CA ARG A 81 18.23 12.71 8.16
C ARG A 81 17.18 11.66 7.84
N VAL A 82 16.59 11.75 6.66
CA VAL A 82 15.51 10.83 6.27
C VAL A 82 16.11 9.63 5.56
N LEU A 83 15.74 8.42 5.99
CA LEU A 83 16.09 7.18 5.33
C LEU A 83 14.87 6.65 4.59
N LEU A 84 14.88 6.75 3.27
CA LEU A 84 13.87 6.18 2.38
C LEU A 84 14.23 4.72 2.11
N LEU A 85 13.49 3.78 2.70
CA LEU A 85 13.77 2.35 2.59
C LEU A 85 13.01 1.73 1.42
N ASP A 86 13.70 0.97 0.58
CA ASP A 86 13.01 -0.01 -0.26
C ASP A 86 12.81 -1.26 0.59
N GLN A 87 11.57 -1.58 0.95
CA GLN A 87 11.26 -2.79 1.72
C GLN A 87 11.73 -4.03 0.94
N ARG A 88 12.08 -5.12 1.64
CA ARG A 88 12.56 -6.36 1.00
C ARG A 88 11.68 -6.78 -0.18
N GLY A 89 12.29 -7.09 -1.32
CA GLY A 89 11.59 -7.50 -2.54
C GLY A 89 11.15 -6.36 -3.46
N THR A 90 11.33 -5.11 -3.05
CA THR A 90 10.82 -3.94 -3.76
C THR A 90 11.95 -3.05 -4.26
N GLY A 91 11.70 -2.23 -5.29
CA GLY A 91 12.65 -1.23 -5.77
C GLY A 91 14.01 -1.83 -6.11
N ASN A 92 15.05 -1.44 -5.36
CA ASN A 92 16.42 -1.95 -5.49
C ASN A 92 16.79 -2.99 -4.42
N SER A 93 15.87 -3.39 -3.53
CA SER A 93 16.08 -4.35 -2.45
C SER A 93 15.75 -5.77 -2.90
N THR A 94 16.73 -6.49 -3.44
CA THR A 94 16.59 -7.87 -3.98
C THR A 94 15.20 -8.12 -4.62
N PRO A 95 14.91 -7.48 -5.77
CA PRO A 95 13.54 -7.39 -6.27
C PRO A 95 12.91 -8.75 -6.55
N ALA A 96 11.67 -8.95 -6.10
CA ALA A 96 10.91 -10.19 -6.32
C ALA A 96 9.74 -9.92 -7.28
N ASN A 97 9.84 -10.46 -8.48
CA ASN A 97 8.86 -10.27 -9.56
C ASN A 97 8.85 -11.49 -10.49
N ARG A 98 8.03 -11.46 -11.54
CA ARG A 98 7.96 -12.56 -12.52
C ARG A 98 9.29 -12.87 -13.22
N GLN A 99 10.26 -11.94 -13.23
CA GLN A 99 11.57 -12.17 -13.83
C GLN A 99 12.54 -12.84 -12.86
N THR A 100 12.45 -12.56 -11.56
CA THR A 100 13.40 -13.04 -10.55
C THR A 100 12.90 -14.24 -9.75
N LEU A 101 11.60 -14.35 -9.51
CA LEU A 101 10.99 -15.46 -8.76
C LEU A 101 11.22 -16.84 -9.41
N PRO A 102 11.27 -17.01 -10.75
CA PRO A 102 11.62 -18.29 -11.35
C PRO A 102 12.99 -18.85 -10.91
N LEU A 103 13.92 -18.00 -10.45
CA LEU A 103 15.21 -18.44 -9.89
C LEU A 103 15.06 -19.21 -8.57
N ARG A 104 13.90 -19.09 -7.90
CA ARG A 104 13.58 -19.79 -6.65
C ARG A 104 13.02 -21.20 -6.88
N GLY A 105 12.76 -21.58 -8.13
CA GLY A 105 12.25 -22.91 -8.47
C GLY A 105 10.73 -22.93 -8.58
N THR A 106 10.12 -23.97 -8.03
CA THR A 106 8.69 -24.27 -8.10
C THR A 106 7.83 -23.18 -7.43
N PRO A 107 6.54 -23.07 -7.77
CA PRO A 107 5.62 -22.14 -7.11
C PRO A 107 5.59 -22.27 -5.58
N ARG A 108 5.78 -23.49 -5.05
CA ARG A 108 5.87 -23.73 -3.60
C ARG A 108 7.13 -23.13 -2.98
N GLU A 109 8.28 -23.28 -3.64
CA GLU A 109 9.54 -22.67 -3.20
C GLU A 109 9.50 -21.14 -3.31
N GLN A 110 8.86 -20.62 -4.35
CA GLN A 110 8.59 -19.18 -4.49
C GLN A 110 7.69 -18.66 -3.35
N ALA A 111 6.63 -19.39 -3.00
CA ALA A 111 5.73 -19.02 -1.91
C ALA A 111 6.44 -19.08 -0.55
N ALA A 112 7.28 -20.09 -0.32
CA ALA A 112 8.11 -20.18 0.89
C ALA A 112 9.07 -18.99 1.00
N TYR A 113 9.75 -18.64 -0.11
CA TYR A 113 10.62 -17.46 -0.19
C TYR A 113 9.85 -16.16 0.14
N LEU A 114 8.70 -15.94 -0.50
CA LEU A 114 7.85 -14.77 -0.25
C LEU A 114 7.22 -14.77 1.16
N GLY A 115 7.21 -15.92 1.84
CA GLY A 115 6.87 -16.06 3.25
C GLY A 115 7.66 -15.14 4.18
N HIS A 116 8.86 -14.72 3.77
CA HIS A 116 9.71 -13.83 4.54
C HIS A 116 9.53 -12.35 4.19
N PHE A 117 8.47 -11.94 3.48
CA PHE A 117 8.34 -10.57 2.94
C PHE A 117 7.29 -9.71 3.66
N ARG A 118 6.85 -10.16 4.84
CA ARG A 118 5.84 -9.48 5.66
C ARG A 118 6.44 -8.44 6.61
N ALA A 119 5.55 -7.73 7.30
CA ALA A 119 5.90 -6.64 8.22
C ALA A 119 6.89 -7.06 9.33
N ASP A 120 6.82 -8.31 9.78
CA ASP A 120 7.74 -8.90 10.77
C ASP A 120 9.19 -8.87 10.29
N SER A 121 9.41 -9.41 9.09
CA SER A 121 10.72 -9.46 8.45
C SER A 121 11.24 -8.08 8.05
N ILE A 122 10.35 -7.19 7.59
CA ILE A 122 10.68 -5.79 7.27
C ILE A 122 11.16 -5.05 8.53
N VAL A 123 10.51 -5.22 9.67
CA VAL A 123 10.92 -4.59 10.93
C VAL A 123 12.25 -5.13 11.43
N GLN A 124 12.51 -6.43 11.27
CA GLN A 124 13.81 -7.00 11.60
C GLN A 124 14.94 -6.46 10.72
N ASP A 125 14.68 -6.20 9.42
CA ASP A 125 15.62 -5.47 8.56
C ASP A 125 15.91 -4.07 9.10
N CYS A 126 14.86 -3.37 9.51
CA CYS A 126 14.95 -2.04 10.09
C CYS A 126 15.85 -2.05 11.34
N GLU A 127 15.74 -3.03 12.23
CA GLU A 127 16.60 -3.15 13.41
C GLU A 127 18.07 -3.44 13.07
N VAL A 128 18.34 -4.31 12.08
CA VAL A 128 19.71 -4.56 11.59
C VAL A 128 20.31 -3.28 11.03
N ILE A 129 19.55 -2.58 10.18
CA ILE A 129 19.97 -1.33 9.55
C ILE A 129 20.20 -0.24 10.59
N ARG A 130 19.26 -0.04 11.53
CA ARG A 130 19.37 0.97 12.59
C ARG A 130 20.63 0.80 13.40
N LYS A 131 20.92 -0.42 13.87
CA LYS A 131 22.13 -0.70 14.67
C LYS A 131 23.41 -0.36 13.91
N ARG A 132 23.49 -0.73 12.63
CA ARG A 132 24.66 -0.45 11.77
C ARG A 132 24.80 1.03 11.41
N LEU A 133 23.69 1.71 11.16
CA LEU A 133 23.68 3.10 10.68
C LEU A 133 23.87 4.11 11.81
N THR A 134 23.34 3.81 13.00
CA THR A 134 23.24 4.77 14.11
C THR A 134 24.09 4.38 15.32
N GLY A 135 24.82 3.26 15.27
CA GLY A 135 25.51 2.71 16.44
C GLY A 135 24.57 2.21 17.53
N GLY A 136 23.30 1.94 17.20
CA GLY A 136 22.28 1.48 18.14
C GLY A 136 21.42 2.59 18.75
N ALA A 137 21.60 3.86 18.33
CA ALA A 137 20.72 4.94 18.73
C ALA A 137 19.27 4.73 18.23
N ARG A 138 18.32 5.32 18.95
CA ARG A 138 16.90 5.28 18.56
C ARG A 138 16.65 6.20 17.36
N TRP A 139 15.66 5.87 16.54
CA TRP A 139 15.22 6.72 15.43
C TRP A 139 13.72 6.98 15.45
N THR A 140 13.30 8.01 14.73
CA THR A 140 11.88 8.27 14.47
C THR A 140 11.42 7.41 13.29
N VAL A 141 10.20 6.90 13.32
CA VAL A 141 9.57 6.18 12.20
C VAL A 141 8.36 6.97 11.71
N LEU A 142 8.25 7.16 10.40
CA LEU A 142 7.05 7.63 9.72
C LEU A 142 6.55 6.52 8.81
N GLY A 143 5.36 5.99 9.10
CA GLY A 143 4.69 4.96 8.30
C GLY A 143 3.46 5.50 7.59
N GLN A 144 3.35 5.22 6.30
CA GLN A 144 2.14 5.49 5.51
C GLN A 144 1.47 4.16 5.16
N SER A 145 0.15 4.04 5.36
CA SER A 145 -0.60 2.83 4.98
C SER A 145 0.00 1.55 5.56
N PHE A 146 0.34 0.55 4.73
CA PHE A 146 1.08 -0.65 5.15
C PHE A 146 2.39 -0.33 5.92
N GLY A 147 3.07 0.79 5.64
CA GLY A 147 4.19 1.25 6.45
C GLY A 147 3.79 1.57 7.90
N GLY A 148 2.54 2.00 8.14
CA GLY A 148 1.94 2.10 9.47
C GLY A 148 1.64 0.74 10.12
N PHE A 149 1.27 -0.27 9.31
CA PHE A 149 1.13 -1.65 9.78
C PHE A 149 2.50 -2.18 10.23
N CYS A 150 3.56 -1.93 9.47
CA CYS A 150 4.94 -2.20 9.87
C CYS A 150 5.32 -1.43 11.15
N ALA A 151 4.97 -0.15 11.27
CA ALA A 151 5.26 0.64 12.46
C ALA A 151 4.56 0.09 13.72
N THR A 152 3.32 -0.41 13.58
CA THR A 152 2.57 -1.07 14.67
C THR A 152 3.21 -2.40 15.07
N HIS A 153 3.69 -3.19 14.10
CA HIS A 153 4.51 -4.37 14.39
C HIS A 153 5.81 -4.00 15.11
N TYR A 154 6.46 -2.91 14.72
CA TYR A 154 7.71 -2.42 15.34
C TYR A 154 7.51 -2.08 16.83
N LEU A 155 6.41 -1.41 17.16
CA LEU A 155 6.03 -1.16 18.56
C LEU A 155 5.82 -2.47 19.34
N SER A 156 5.29 -3.51 18.68
CA SER A 156 5.08 -4.83 19.29
C SER A 156 6.40 -5.54 19.58
N THR A 157 7.37 -5.53 18.66
CA THR A 157 8.53 -6.45 18.74
C THR A 157 9.84 -5.78 19.14
N ALA A 158 10.07 -4.52 18.78
CA ALA A 158 11.34 -3.82 19.04
C ALA A 158 11.17 -2.34 19.44
N PRO A 159 10.31 -2.00 20.43
CA PRO A 159 10.06 -0.61 20.83
C PRO A 159 11.30 0.12 21.37
N ALA A 160 12.28 -0.61 21.90
CA ALA A 160 13.52 -0.03 22.43
C ALA A 160 14.38 0.69 21.37
N GLY A 161 14.18 0.38 20.08
CA GLY A 161 14.83 1.04 18.95
C GLY A 161 14.15 2.33 18.48
N LEU A 162 12.98 2.66 19.04
CA LEU A 162 12.13 3.74 18.57
C LEU A 162 12.19 4.96 19.49
N HIS A 163 12.39 6.12 18.89
CA HIS A 163 12.29 7.41 19.58
C HIS A 163 10.86 7.95 19.52
N THR A 164 10.25 7.91 18.33
CA THR A 164 8.91 8.41 18.05
C THR A 164 8.33 7.62 16.88
N VAL A 165 7.03 7.37 16.88
CA VAL A 165 6.33 6.73 15.76
C VAL A 165 5.19 7.62 15.26
N LEU A 166 5.21 7.93 13.98
CA LEU A 166 4.20 8.72 13.28
C LEU A 166 3.52 7.83 12.24
N ILE A 167 2.19 7.76 12.28
CA ILE A 167 1.40 6.88 11.39
C ILE A 167 0.41 7.73 10.59
N THR A 168 0.31 7.47 9.29
CA THR A 168 -0.61 8.18 8.38
C THR A 168 -1.46 7.17 7.61
N GLY A 169 -2.77 7.16 7.88
CA GLY A 169 -3.73 6.26 7.20
C GLY A 169 -3.32 4.78 7.28
N GLY A 170 -2.81 4.31 8.42
CA GLY A 170 -2.10 3.03 8.50
C GLY A 170 -2.13 2.33 9.85
N LEU A 171 -3.19 2.52 10.65
CA LEU A 171 -3.39 1.72 11.85
C LEU A 171 -4.12 0.41 11.50
N PRO A 172 -3.50 -0.76 11.69
CA PRO A 172 -4.11 -2.05 11.39
C PRO A 172 -5.18 -2.41 12.39
N SER A 173 -6.01 -3.41 12.10
CA SER A 173 -6.75 -4.12 13.16
C SER A 173 -5.81 -5.09 13.89
N LEU A 174 -5.88 -5.14 15.22
CA LEU A 174 -5.10 -6.10 16.01
C LEU A 174 -5.70 -7.52 16.01
N HIS A 175 -6.99 -7.66 15.68
CA HIS A 175 -7.73 -8.91 15.91
C HIS A 175 -8.57 -9.37 14.73
N ALA A 176 -8.87 -8.48 13.78
CA ALA A 176 -9.70 -8.83 12.64
C ALA A 176 -8.93 -9.75 11.69
N ASP A 177 -9.61 -10.78 11.17
CA ASP A 177 -9.12 -11.53 10.03
C ASP A 177 -9.42 -10.82 8.69
N ALA A 178 -8.95 -11.40 7.59
CA ALA A 178 -9.15 -10.83 6.26
C ALA A 178 -10.65 -10.73 5.89
N ASP A 179 -11.47 -11.70 6.29
CA ASP A 179 -12.91 -11.71 6.01
C ASP A 179 -13.61 -10.53 6.70
N GLU A 180 -13.31 -10.30 7.98
CA GLU A 180 -13.82 -9.16 8.76
C GLU A 180 -13.36 -7.81 8.16
N VAL A 181 -12.11 -7.72 7.70
CA VAL A 181 -11.59 -6.51 7.04
C VAL A 181 -12.36 -6.22 5.75
N TYR A 182 -12.57 -7.21 4.88
CA TYR A 182 -13.27 -7.00 3.63
C TYR A 182 -14.77 -6.78 3.81
N ARG A 183 -15.40 -7.44 4.79
CA ARG A 183 -16.81 -7.22 5.11
C ARG A 183 -17.06 -5.80 5.60
N ALA A 184 -16.10 -5.21 6.33
CA ALA A 184 -16.12 -3.79 6.65
C ALA A 184 -15.84 -2.91 5.41
N ALA A 185 -14.96 -3.36 4.50
CA ALA A 185 -14.53 -2.58 3.34
C ALA A 185 -15.62 -2.35 2.29
N TYR A 186 -16.37 -3.38 1.89
CA TYR A 186 -17.34 -3.26 0.79
C TYR A 186 -18.39 -2.16 1.00
N PRO A 187 -19.00 -1.99 2.19
CA PRO A 187 -19.87 -0.85 2.45
C PRO A 187 -19.19 0.51 2.29
N ARG A 188 -17.91 0.65 2.69
CA ARG A 188 -17.16 1.91 2.49
C ARG A 188 -16.87 2.16 1.00
N ILE A 189 -16.51 1.12 0.27
CA ILE A 189 -16.30 1.17 -1.18
C ILE A 189 -17.58 1.63 -1.88
N THR A 190 -18.73 1.05 -1.52
CA THR A 190 -20.04 1.47 -2.05
C THR A 190 -20.28 2.97 -1.83
N ARG A 191 -20.05 3.48 -0.61
CA ARG A 191 -20.21 4.91 -0.32
C ARG A 191 -19.32 5.81 -1.18
N LYS A 192 -18.06 5.42 -1.41
CA LYS A 192 -17.13 6.18 -2.27
C LYS A 192 -17.58 6.20 -3.74
N VAL A 193 -18.07 5.07 -4.24
CA VAL A 193 -18.61 4.99 -5.61
C VAL A 193 -19.89 5.81 -5.74
N GLU A 194 -20.79 5.74 -4.76
CA GLU A 194 -22.01 6.55 -4.74
C GLU A 194 -21.71 8.05 -4.64
N ALA A 195 -20.69 8.45 -3.87
CA ALA A 195 -20.21 9.83 -3.81
C ALA A 195 -19.61 10.30 -5.16
N HIS A 196 -18.87 9.42 -5.85
CA HIS A 196 -18.37 9.70 -7.19
C HIS A 196 -19.52 9.96 -8.17
N TYR A 197 -20.54 9.11 -8.19
CA TYR A 197 -21.70 9.30 -9.07
C TYR A 197 -22.60 10.48 -8.68
N ALA A 198 -22.72 10.79 -7.39
CA ALA A 198 -23.42 12.00 -6.96
C ALA A 198 -22.71 13.26 -7.49
N ARG A 199 -21.38 13.23 -7.59
CA ARG A 199 -20.56 14.32 -8.15
C ARG A 199 -20.58 14.35 -9.68
N TYR A 200 -20.59 13.19 -10.32
CA TYR A 200 -20.59 13.01 -11.77
C TYR A 200 -21.73 12.07 -12.23
N PRO A 201 -22.99 12.53 -12.25
CA PRO A 201 -24.14 11.68 -12.58
C PRO A 201 -24.05 11.02 -13.96
N GLN A 202 -23.39 11.68 -14.92
CA GLN A 202 -23.15 11.17 -16.27
C GLN A 202 -22.28 9.91 -16.29
N ASP A 203 -21.46 9.69 -15.27
CA ASP A 203 -20.55 8.55 -15.21
C ASP A 203 -21.27 7.24 -14.89
N VAL A 204 -22.50 7.29 -14.38
CA VAL A 204 -23.35 6.10 -14.22
C VAL A 204 -23.56 5.41 -15.56
N GLU A 205 -24.00 6.16 -16.57
CA GLU A 205 -24.25 5.62 -17.91
C GLU A 205 -22.95 5.25 -18.62
N ARG A 206 -21.91 6.07 -18.49
CA ARG A 206 -20.59 5.78 -19.08
C ARG A 206 -20.01 4.47 -18.54
N ALA A 207 -19.98 4.29 -17.22
CA ALA A 207 -19.47 3.09 -16.58
C ALA A 207 -20.29 1.86 -16.97
N ARG A 208 -21.62 1.96 -16.96
CA ARG A 208 -22.51 0.87 -17.40
C ARG A 208 -22.24 0.48 -18.86
N ARG A 209 -22.14 1.45 -19.76
CA ARG A 209 -21.86 1.21 -21.19
C ARG A 209 -20.51 0.53 -21.42
N ILE A 210 -19.47 0.95 -20.70
CA ILE A 210 -18.13 0.33 -20.79
C ILE A 210 -18.21 -1.11 -20.27
N ALA A 211 -18.77 -1.34 -19.09
CA ALA A 211 -18.88 -2.68 -18.53
C ALA A 211 -19.74 -3.63 -19.40
N ALA A 212 -20.85 -3.14 -19.96
CA ALA A 212 -21.66 -3.91 -20.90
C ALA A 212 -20.86 -4.32 -22.16
N HIS A 213 -20.10 -3.38 -22.73
CA HIS A 213 -19.19 -3.69 -23.84
C HIS A 213 -18.17 -4.78 -23.46
N LEU A 214 -17.57 -4.68 -22.27
CA LEU A 214 -16.54 -5.60 -21.79
C LEU A 214 -17.09 -6.98 -21.40
N LEU A 215 -18.36 -7.09 -21.00
CA LEU A 215 -19.01 -8.39 -20.77
C LEU A 215 -19.22 -9.16 -22.07
N GLU A 216 -19.52 -8.47 -23.17
CA GLU A 216 -19.67 -9.09 -24.49
C GLU A 216 -18.32 -9.34 -25.15
N ARG A 217 -17.40 -8.35 -25.04
CA ARG A 217 -16.12 -8.31 -25.74
C ARG A 217 -15.03 -7.70 -24.85
N PRO A 218 -14.33 -8.53 -24.05
CA PRO A 218 -13.13 -8.09 -23.36
C PRO A 218 -12.10 -7.50 -24.34
N ALA A 219 -11.38 -6.46 -23.91
CA ALA A 219 -10.44 -5.73 -24.75
C ALA A 219 -8.99 -6.03 -24.38
N ALA A 220 -8.09 -6.07 -25.38
CA ALA A 220 -6.66 -6.18 -25.12
C ALA A 220 -6.12 -4.83 -24.63
N LEU A 221 -5.35 -4.85 -23.54
CA LEU A 221 -4.57 -3.70 -23.10
C LEU A 221 -3.22 -3.66 -23.86
N PRO A 222 -2.65 -2.48 -24.17
CA PRO A 222 -1.41 -2.32 -24.95
C PRO A 222 -0.21 -3.15 -24.46
N GLY A 223 -0.13 -3.41 -23.16
CA GLY A 223 0.90 -4.18 -22.46
C GLY A 223 0.66 -5.69 -22.43
N GLY A 224 -0.36 -6.20 -23.14
CA GLY A 224 -0.71 -7.62 -23.23
C GLY A 224 -1.64 -8.12 -22.12
N GLY A 225 -2.19 -7.20 -21.32
CA GLY A 225 -3.25 -7.47 -20.36
C GLY A 225 -4.61 -7.62 -21.03
N LEU A 226 -5.60 -8.09 -20.26
CA LEU A 226 -6.98 -8.21 -20.71
C LEU A 226 -7.86 -7.32 -19.84
N LEU A 227 -8.53 -6.35 -20.44
CA LEU A 227 -9.56 -5.56 -19.78
C LEU A 227 -10.87 -6.34 -19.82
N THR A 228 -11.25 -6.93 -18.69
CA THR A 228 -12.58 -7.51 -18.44
C THR A 228 -13.45 -6.53 -17.65
N ALA A 229 -14.74 -6.84 -17.47
CA ALA A 229 -15.62 -6.03 -16.62
C ALA A 229 -15.09 -5.94 -15.17
N GLU A 230 -14.57 -7.04 -14.61
CA GLU A 230 -13.98 -7.09 -13.26
C GLU A 230 -12.69 -6.28 -13.17
N SER A 231 -11.80 -6.40 -14.17
CA SER A 231 -10.59 -5.58 -14.20
C SER A 231 -10.90 -4.09 -14.37
N PHE A 232 -11.94 -3.75 -15.13
CA PHE A 232 -12.44 -2.39 -15.23
C PHE A 232 -13.01 -1.89 -13.89
N GLN A 233 -13.73 -2.73 -13.12
CA GLN A 233 -14.20 -2.37 -11.79
C GLN A 233 -13.04 -2.02 -10.83
N SER A 234 -11.84 -2.61 -10.99
CA SER A 234 -10.67 -2.25 -10.17
C SER A 234 -10.13 -0.84 -10.37
N LEU A 235 -10.60 -0.09 -11.37
CA LEU A 235 -10.30 1.35 -11.47
C LEU A 235 -10.85 2.15 -10.27
N GLY A 236 -11.79 1.58 -9.50
CA GLY A 236 -12.28 2.19 -8.25
C GLY A 236 -11.21 2.33 -7.17
N ILE A 237 -10.04 1.69 -7.31
CA ILE A 237 -8.88 1.97 -6.46
C ILE A 237 -8.52 3.46 -6.50
N LEU A 238 -8.81 4.20 -7.58
CA LEU A 238 -8.54 5.65 -7.62
C LEU A 238 -9.29 6.40 -6.51
N LEU A 239 -10.49 5.96 -6.14
CA LEU A 239 -11.42 6.69 -5.28
C LEU A 239 -10.99 6.82 -3.81
N GLY A 240 -9.89 6.17 -3.40
CA GLY A 240 -9.30 6.39 -2.06
C GLY A 240 -8.25 7.49 -1.99
N GLY A 241 -7.97 8.20 -3.10
CA GLY A 241 -7.10 9.38 -3.12
C GLY A 241 -7.88 10.68 -3.37
N ALA A 242 -7.32 11.82 -2.93
CA ALA A 242 -8.00 13.12 -2.98
C ALA A 242 -8.45 13.54 -4.40
N GLU A 243 -7.67 13.22 -5.43
CA GLU A 243 -7.99 13.53 -6.83
C GLU A 243 -8.69 12.36 -7.56
N GLY A 244 -8.90 11.24 -6.87
CA GLY A 244 -9.34 9.98 -7.45
C GLY A 244 -10.64 10.06 -8.23
N THR A 245 -11.65 10.73 -7.66
CA THR A 245 -12.94 10.92 -8.33
C THR A 245 -12.82 11.71 -9.63
N HIS A 246 -11.85 12.64 -9.72
CA HIS A 246 -11.63 13.46 -10.90
C HIS A 246 -10.88 12.67 -11.98
N GLN A 247 -9.88 11.89 -11.57
CA GLN A 247 -9.13 11.02 -12.46
C GLN A 247 -10.04 9.96 -13.08
N LEU A 248 -10.91 9.33 -12.28
CA LEU A 248 -11.88 8.36 -12.80
C LEU A 248 -12.85 9.00 -13.79
N HIS A 249 -13.39 10.19 -13.47
CA HIS A 249 -14.29 10.92 -14.36
C HIS A 249 -13.67 11.19 -15.74
N LEU A 250 -12.44 11.74 -15.75
CA LEU A 250 -11.71 12.04 -16.98
C LEU A 250 -11.38 10.78 -17.78
N LEU A 251 -11.10 9.66 -17.10
CA LEU A 251 -10.88 8.37 -17.75
C LEU A 251 -12.16 7.86 -18.44
N LEU A 252 -13.33 8.03 -17.83
CA LEU A 252 -14.61 7.54 -18.37
C LEU A 252 -15.16 8.39 -19.53
N GLU A 253 -14.77 9.67 -19.61
CA GLU A 253 -15.29 10.62 -20.61
C GLU A 253 -14.97 10.22 -22.06
N ASP A 254 -13.75 9.76 -22.33
CA ASP A 254 -13.23 9.49 -23.68
C ASP A 254 -13.11 7.99 -24.02
N ALA A 255 -13.95 7.16 -23.37
CA ALA A 255 -13.84 5.72 -23.46
C ALA A 255 -14.07 5.15 -24.87
N PHE A 256 -14.93 5.78 -25.68
CA PHE A 256 -15.32 5.27 -27.01
C PHE A 256 -15.01 6.25 -28.14
N VAL A 257 -14.57 5.71 -29.27
CA VAL A 257 -14.43 6.42 -30.56
C VAL A 257 -15.29 5.77 -31.65
N PRO A 258 -15.80 6.53 -32.63
CA PRO A 258 -16.49 5.96 -33.77
C PRO A 258 -15.50 5.26 -34.71
N THR A 259 -15.86 4.06 -35.17
CA THR A 259 -15.11 3.32 -36.20
C THR A 259 -16.05 2.83 -37.31
N VAL A 260 -15.50 2.28 -38.39
CA VAL A 260 -16.28 1.68 -39.48
C VAL A 260 -17.17 0.52 -39.02
N ASP A 261 -16.76 -0.17 -37.96
CA ASP A 261 -17.47 -1.31 -37.36
C ASP A 261 -18.35 -0.89 -36.17
N GLY A 262 -18.53 0.41 -35.95
CA GLY A 262 -19.28 0.99 -34.83
C GLY A 262 -18.38 1.55 -33.71
N PRO A 263 -18.94 1.89 -32.54
CA PRO A 263 -18.14 2.41 -31.43
C PRO A 263 -17.15 1.36 -30.89
N ALA A 264 -15.88 1.74 -30.77
CA ALA A 264 -14.82 0.92 -30.18
C ALA A 264 -14.20 1.64 -28.98
N LEU A 265 -13.65 0.89 -28.02
CA LEU A 265 -12.85 1.48 -26.94
C LEU A 265 -11.63 2.19 -27.54
N SER A 266 -11.36 3.42 -27.09
CA SER A 266 -10.29 4.24 -27.66
C SER A 266 -8.92 3.78 -27.16
N ASP A 267 -7.88 3.90 -28.00
CA ASP A 267 -6.50 3.58 -27.60
C ASP A 267 -6.07 4.43 -26.40
N ALA A 268 -6.50 5.69 -26.34
CA ALA A 268 -6.23 6.60 -25.23
C ALA A 268 -6.86 6.08 -23.91
N PHE A 269 -8.10 5.59 -23.96
CA PHE A 269 -8.74 4.96 -22.81
C PHE A 269 -8.00 3.71 -22.35
N LEU A 270 -7.60 2.84 -23.29
CA LEU A 270 -6.90 1.59 -22.99
C LEU A 270 -5.51 1.84 -22.39
N GLU A 271 -4.74 2.81 -22.89
CA GLU A 271 -3.46 3.21 -22.31
C GLU A 271 -3.63 3.78 -20.90
N ASN A 272 -4.60 4.67 -20.69
CA ASN A 272 -4.83 5.28 -19.39
C ASN A 272 -5.38 4.27 -18.37
N ALA A 273 -6.26 3.36 -18.78
CA ALA A 273 -6.74 2.28 -17.92
C ALA A 273 -5.59 1.33 -17.54
N GLN A 274 -4.73 0.97 -18.50
CA GLN A 274 -3.54 0.16 -18.22
C GLN A 274 -2.60 0.81 -17.20
N ALA A 275 -2.39 2.12 -17.29
CA ALA A 275 -1.51 2.84 -16.38
C ALA A 275 -1.95 2.73 -14.91
N VAL A 276 -3.26 2.57 -14.66
CA VAL A 276 -3.83 2.36 -13.33
C VAL A 276 -3.85 0.88 -12.93
N LEU A 277 -4.18 -0.01 -13.87
CA LEU A 277 -4.44 -1.43 -13.57
C LEU A 277 -3.19 -2.32 -13.55
N SER A 278 -2.07 -1.87 -14.13
CA SER A 278 -0.86 -2.68 -14.27
C SER A 278 -0.10 -2.86 -12.96
N TYR A 279 0.14 -4.12 -12.58
CA TYR A 279 0.98 -4.50 -11.44
C TYR A 279 2.44 -4.70 -11.81
N ALA A 280 2.85 -4.44 -13.06
CA ALA A 280 4.20 -4.72 -13.54
C ALA A 280 5.29 -4.01 -12.73
N GLY A 281 5.00 -2.81 -12.20
CA GLY A 281 5.92 -2.05 -11.35
C GLY A 281 5.95 -2.46 -9.87
N HIS A 282 4.95 -3.23 -9.41
CA HIS A 282 4.74 -3.58 -7.99
C HIS A 282 3.98 -4.91 -7.82
N PRO A 283 4.49 -6.04 -8.38
CA PRO A 283 3.75 -7.29 -8.37
C PRO A 283 3.52 -7.84 -6.95
N LEU A 284 4.42 -7.54 -6.02
CA LEU A 284 4.29 -7.92 -4.62
C LEU A 284 3.06 -7.31 -3.93
N TYR A 285 2.58 -6.16 -4.42
CA TYR A 285 1.34 -5.57 -3.91
C TYR A 285 0.19 -6.57 -4.06
N ALA A 286 0.00 -7.15 -5.25
CA ALA A 286 -1.02 -8.18 -5.45
C ALA A 286 -0.70 -9.49 -4.72
N VAL A 287 0.55 -9.98 -4.85
CA VAL A 287 0.92 -11.32 -4.33
C VAL A 287 0.85 -11.41 -2.81
N LEU A 288 1.14 -10.31 -2.10
CA LEU A 288 1.18 -10.27 -0.63
C LEU A 288 0.06 -9.43 -0.02
N HIS A 289 -0.89 -8.94 -0.83
CA HIS A 289 -1.94 -8.00 -0.39
C HIS A 289 -2.67 -8.50 0.85
N GLU A 290 -3.18 -9.72 0.79
CA GLU A 290 -4.03 -10.29 1.83
C GLU A 290 -3.21 -10.83 3.02
N ALA A 291 -1.93 -11.18 2.78
CA ALA A 291 -1.02 -11.71 3.79
C ALA A 291 -0.71 -10.68 4.90
N ILE A 292 -1.01 -9.40 4.68
CA ILE A 292 -0.90 -8.36 5.71
C ILE A 292 -1.94 -8.55 6.84
N TYR A 293 -3.05 -9.24 6.57
CA TYR A 293 -4.11 -9.54 7.54
C TYR A 293 -3.93 -10.90 8.23
N ALA A 294 -3.03 -11.74 7.74
CA ALA A 294 -2.88 -13.11 8.21
C ALA A 294 -2.22 -13.18 9.61
N GLN A 295 -2.96 -13.54 10.65
CA GLN A 295 -2.44 -13.55 12.03
C GLN A 295 -2.68 -14.88 12.75
N GLY A 296 -2.31 -15.99 12.11
CA GLY A 296 -2.38 -17.34 12.71
C GLY A 296 -3.79 -17.91 12.86
N ARG A 297 -4.80 -17.31 12.23
CA ARG A 297 -6.21 -17.76 12.26
C ARG A 297 -6.60 -18.67 11.09
N GLY A 298 -5.61 -19.22 10.39
CA GLY A 298 -5.81 -20.00 9.17
C GLY A 298 -5.51 -19.22 7.90
N PRO A 299 -5.84 -19.80 6.73
CA PRO A 299 -5.59 -19.17 5.44
C PRO A 299 -6.46 -17.96 5.23
N THR A 300 -5.98 -16.99 4.45
CA THR A 300 -6.80 -15.85 4.05
C THR A 300 -7.76 -16.26 2.92
N GLY A 301 -7.34 -17.21 2.06
CA GLY A 301 -8.24 -17.96 1.18
C GLY A 301 -8.96 -17.11 0.13
N TRP A 302 -8.31 -16.04 -0.37
CA TRP A 302 -8.92 -15.05 -1.26
C TRP A 302 -10.16 -14.41 -0.63
N ALA A 303 -10.03 -13.99 0.62
CA ALA A 303 -11.09 -13.33 1.40
C ALA A 303 -11.76 -12.20 0.61
N ALA A 304 -11.00 -11.38 -0.12
CA ALA A 304 -11.56 -10.31 -0.93
C ALA A 304 -12.64 -10.83 -1.91
N GLU A 305 -12.33 -11.91 -2.64
CA GLU A 305 -13.23 -12.53 -3.63
C GLU A 305 -14.40 -13.22 -2.94
N ARG A 306 -14.14 -14.02 -1.89
CA ARG A 306 -15.19 -14.76 -1.16
C ARG A 306 -16.21 -13.82 -0.54
N ILE A 307 -15.72 -12.77 0.12
CA ILE A 307 -16.59 -11.78 0.76
C ILE A 307 -17.30 -10.90 -0.28
N ARG A 308 -16.73 -10.69 -1.48
CA ARG A 308 -17.44 -9.98 -2.57
C ARG A 308 -18.80 -10.62 -2.87
N ALA A 309 -18.90 -11.95 -2.77
CA ALA A 309 -20.13 -12.68 -3.03
C ALA A 309 -21.27 -12.35 -2.04
N GLU A 310 -20.96 -11.84 -0.84
CA GLU A 310 -21.94 -11.32 0.11
C GLU A 310 -22.56 -9.98 -0.35
N PHE A 311 -21.97 -9.31 -1.35
CA PHE A 311 -22.40 -8.02 -1.88
C PHE A 311 -22.72 -8.09 -3.39
N PRO A 312 -23.89 -8.62 -3.79
CA PRO A 312 -24.23 -8.88 -5.18
C PRO A 312 -24.14 -7.69 -6.14
N ARG A 313 -24.23 -6.44 -5.65
CA ARG A 313 -24.09 -5.21 -6.45
C ARG A 313 -22.70 -5.03 -7.08
N PHE A 314 -21.69 -5.74 -6.57
CA PHE A 314 -20.33 -5.77 -7.15
C PHE A 314 -20.18 -6.79 -8.29
N ASP A 315 -21.20 -7.59 -8.58
CA ASP A 315 -21.24 -8.47 -9.76
C ASP A 315 -21.74 -7.68 -10.97
N ALA A 316 -20.83 -7.35 -11.89
CA ALA A 316 -21.14 -6.49 -13.04
C ALA A 316 -22.29 -7.05 -13.89
N ALA A 317 -22.34 -8.37 -14.13
CA ALA A 317 -23.37 -8.99 -14.94
C ALA A 317 -24.75 -8.92 -14.26
N LYS A 318 -24.82 -9.17 -12.95
CA LYS A 318 -26.08 -9.03 -12.20
C LYS A 318 -26.55 -7.58 -12.14
N THR A 319 -25.64 -6.64 -11.92
CA THR A 319 -25.97 -5.20 -11.84
C THR A 319 -26.46 -4.67 -13.20
N LEU A 320 -25.85 -5.11 -14.30
CA LEU A 320 -26.25 -4.70 -15.65
C LEU A 320 -27.54 -5.36 -16.15
N ALA A 321 -27.99 -6.46 -15.53
CA ALA A 321 -29.31 -7.03 -15.79
C ALA A 321 -30.46 -6.15 -15.25
N GLY A 322 -30.16 -5.18 -14.38
CA GLY A 322 -31.10 -4.16 -13.91
C GLY A 322 -30.63 -2.72 -14.22
N ASP A 323 -31.29 -1.75 -13.59
CA ASP A 323 -31.03 -0.30 -13.79
C ASP A 323 -30.08 0.30 -12.75
N GLU A 324 -29.47 -0.52 -11.89
CA GLU A 324 -28.57 -0.04 -10.85
C GLU A 324 -27.23 0.49 -11.42
N PRO A 325 -26.62 1.53 -10.82
CA PRO A 325 -25.28 1.96 -11.17
C PRO A 325 -24.26 0.81 -10.99
N LEU A 326 -23.34 0.67 -11.95
CA LEU A 326 -22.21 -0.25 -11.82
C LEU A 326 -21.36 0.16 -10.60
N LEU A 327 -21.07 -0.76 -9.68
CA LEU A 327 -20.11 -0.48 -8.62
C LEU A 327 -18.68 -0.80 -9.09
N PHE A 328 -17.73 0.09 -8.80
CA PHE A 328 -16.30 -0.20 -8.89
C PHE A 328 -15.81 -0.87 -7.60
N THR A 329 -14.80 -1.73 -7.71
CA THR A 329 -14.10 -2.27 -6.54
C THR A 329 -13.03 -1.30 -6.05
N GLY A 330 -12.71 -1.36 -4.75
CA GLY A 330 -11.65 -0.55 -4.15
C GLY A 330 -10.34 -1.32 -4.06
N GLU A 331 -9.68 -1.22 -2.91
CA GLU A 331 -8.40 -1.88 -2.62
C GLU A 331 -8.53 -3.39 -2.34
N THR A 332 -9.01 -4.12 -3.35
CA THR A 332 -9.26 -5.56 -3.28
C THR A 332 -8.50 -6.30 -4.37
N VAL A 333 -7.71 -7.31 -3.98
CA VAL A 333 -7.00 -8.18 -4.91
C VAL A 333 -7.72 -9.51 -4.99
N HIS A 334 -7.96 -9.95 -6.22
CA HIS A 334 -8.79 -11.11 -6.56
C HIS A 334 -8.03 -12.09 -7.47
N PRO A 335 -8.40 -13.39 -7.51
CA PRO A 335 -7.75 -14.38 -8.36
C PRO A 335 -7.65 -13.98 -9.83
N TRP A 336 -8.67 -13.31 -10.37
CA TRP A 336 -8.72 -12.89 -11.77
C TRP A 336 -7.58 -11.90 -12.13
N HIS A 337 -6.98 -11.18 -11.17
CA HIS A 337 -5.84 -10.29 -11.47
C HIS A 337 -4.64 -11.09 -11.98
N PHE A 338 -4.49 -12.33 -11.50
CA PHE A 338 -3.47 -13.28 -11.95
C PHE A 338 -3.83 -13.97 -13.27
N GLU A 339 -4.98 -13.65 -13.86
CA GLU A 339 -5.38 -14.08 -15.19
C GLU A 339 -5.31 -12.91 -16.18
N THR A 340 -5.66 -11.71 -15.75
CA THR A 340 -5.75 -10.54 -16.63
C THR A 340 -4.43 -9.78 -16.78
N ASP A 341 -3.60 -9.70 -15.74
CA ASP A 341 -2.32 -8.99 -15.76
C ASP A 341 -1.14 -9.90 -16.16
N PRO A 342 -0.40 -9.59 -17.24
CA PRO A 342 0.71 -10.43 -17.73
C PRO A 342 1.92 -10.46 -16.78
N ALA A 343 2.09 -9.48 -15.90
CA ALA A 343 3.11 -9.47 -14.87
C ALA A 343 2.77 -10.43 -13.72
N LEU A 344 1.48 -10.68 -13.48
CA LEU A 344 1.00 -11.57 -12.41
C LEU A 344 0.72 -13.00 -12.87
N ARG A 345 0.35 -13.23 -14.15
CA ARG A 345 0.07 -14.58 -14.70
C ARG A 345 1.08 -15.65 -14.31
N PRO A 346 2.41 -15.45 -14.42
CA PRO A 346 3.39 -16.46 -14.02
C PRO A 346 3.40 -16.78 -12.53
N LEU A 347 2.81 -15.93 -11.70
CA LEU A 347 2.80 -16.02 -10.23
C LEU A 347 1.47 -16.57 -9.69
N ARG A 348 0.52 -16.95 -10.55
CA ARG A 348 -0.83 -17.40 -10.14
C ARG A 348 -0.79 -18.54 -9.13
N GLU A 349 -0.02 -19.59 -9.41
CA GLU A 349 0.07 -20.75 -8.51
C GLU A 349 0.78 -20.39 -7.20
N THR A 350 1.83 -19.56 -7.26
CA THR A 350 2.53 -19.03 -6.08
C THR A 350 1.58 -18.25 -5.18
N ALA A 351 0.76 -17.36 -5.76
CA ALA A 351 -0.22 -16.59 -5.01
C ALA A 351 -1.34 -17.46 -4.43
N ALA A 352 -1.79 -18.50 -5.15
CA ALA A 352 -2.75 -19.46 -4.63
C ALA A 352 -2.20 -20.23 -3.40
N ILE A 353 -0.93 -20.64 -3.44
CA ILE A 353 -0.28 -21.29 -2.30
C ILE A 353 -0.18 -20.33 -1.10
N LEU A 354 0.12 -19.05 -1.33
CA LEU A 354 0.16 -18.04 -0.26
C LEU A 354 -1.23 -17.78 0.35
N ALA A 355 -2.28 -17.73 -0.48
CA ALA A 355 -3.66 -17.56 -0.01
C ALA A 355 -4.12 -18.73 0.88
N GLU A 356 -3.71 -19.96 0.55
CA GLU A 356 -4.00 -21.18 1.33
C GLU A 356 -3.05 -21.41 2.52
N ARG A 357 -2.07 -20.52 2.72
CA ARG A 357 -1.11 -20.65 3.81
C ARG A 357 -1.75 -20.34 5.16
N ALA A 358 -1.72 -21.30 6.08
CA ALA A 358 -2.39 -21.22 7.38
C ALA A 358 -1.47 -20.96 8.58
N ASP A 359 -0.15 -21.12 8.43
CA ASP A 359 0.87 -21.10 9.48
C ASP A 359 1.53 -19.73 9.68
N TRP A 360 0.86 -18.64 9.30
CA TRP A 360 1.40 -17.29 9.46
C TRP A 360 1.55 -16.93 10.96
N PRO A 361 2.72 -16.40 11.39
CA PRO A 361 2.87 -15.92 12.75
C PRO A 361 1.99 -14.67 12.99
N ALA A 362 1.64 -14.46 14.26
CA ALA A 362 0.95 -13.24 14.69
C ALA A 362 1.83 -12.01 14.46
N LEU A 363 1.24 -10.92 13.96
CA LEU A 363 1.97 -9.67 13.72
C LEU A 363 1.94 -8.73 14.92
N TYR A 364 0.90 -8.74 15.75
CA TYR A 364 0.76 -7.73 16.79
C TYR A 364 0.70 -8.36 18.18
N ASP A 365 1.43 -7.76 19.11
CA ASP A 365 1.44 -8.14 20.52
C ASP A 365 0.63 -7.11 21.31
N ALA A 366 -0.63 -7.43 21.58
CA ALA A 366 -1.56 -6.52 22.25
C ALA A 366 -1.09 -6.13 23.67
N GLU A 367 -0.43 -7.03 24.39
CA GLU A 367 0.07 -6.75 25.75
C GLU A 367 1.22 -5.75 25.70
N ARG A 368 2.15 -5.91 24.75
CA ARG A 368 3.26 -4.96 24.56
C ARG A 368 2.78 -3.61 24.06
N LEU A 369 1.79 -3.57 23.19
CA LEU A 369 1.16 -2.33 22.73
C LEU A 369 0.44 -1.59 23.87
N ALA A 370 -0.26 -2.31 24.75
CA ALA A 370 -0.91 -1.75 25.93
C ALA A 370 0.10 -1.25 26.99
N ALA A 371 1.34 -1.72 26.94
CA ALA A 371 2.44 -1.26 27.79
C ALA A 371 3.37 -0.24 27.09
N ASN A 372 3.02 0.26 25.89
CA ASN A 372 3.88 1.11 25.09
C ASN A 372 4.36 2.39 25.83
N GLU A 373 5.65 2.72 25.69
CA GLU A 373 6.23 3.96 26.24
C GLU A 373 6.75 4.91 25.17
N VAL A 374 6.76 4.47 23.90
CA VAL A 374 7.23 5.30 22.78
C VAL A 374 6.15 6.33 22.46
N PRO A 375 6.46 7.62 22.30
CA PRO A 375 5.50 8.60 21.79
C PRO A 375 4.97 8.19 20.41
N VAL A 376 3.64 8.10 20.27
CA VAL A 376 2.98 7.75 19.01
C VAL A 376 1.94 8.79 18.65
N ALA A 377 1.96 9.24 17.40
CA ALA A 377 0.89 10.06 16.82
C ALA A 377 0.38 9.41 15.53
N ALA A 378 -0.94 9.41 15.33
CA ALA A 378 -1.57 8.81 14.16
C ALA A 378 -2.59 9.75 13.52
N ALA A 379 -2.48 9.96 12.21
CA ALA A 379 -3.53 10.57 11.40
C ALA A 379 -4.47 9.46 10.93
N VAL A 380 -5.74 9.56 11.33
CA VAL A 380 -6.82 8.66 10.94
C VAL A 380 -7.78 9.45 10.05
N TYR A 381 -7.85 9.10 8.77
CA TYR A 381 -8.76 9.77 7.86
C TYR A 381 -10.16 9.18 8.03
N HIS A 382 -11.14 10.02 8.32
CA HIS A 382 -12.47 9.59 8.78
C HIS A 382 -13.18 8.73 7.73
N ASP A 383 -13.11 9.12 6.46
CA ASP A 383 -13.73 8.41 5.33
C ASP A 383 -12.70 7.68 4.46
N ASP A 384 -11.63 7.14 5.07
CA ASP A 384 -10.62 6.35 4.36
C ASP A 384 -11.26 5.11 3.69
N MET A 385 -11.06 4.96 2.37
CA MET A 385 -11.55 3.79 1.66
C MET A 385 -10.81 2.51 2.08
N TYR A 386 -9.50 2.60 2.24
CA TYR A 386 -8.60 1.46 2.34
C TYR A 386 -8.50 0.94 3.78
N VAL A 387 -8.30 1.85 4.74
CA VAL A 387 -8.17 1.49 6.15
C VAL A 387 -9.44 1.83 6.90
N ASP A 388 -10.04 0.84 7.56
CA ASP A 388 -11.27 1.07 8.32
C ASP A 388 -11.02 1.97 9.54
N THR A 389 -11.75 3.09 9.62
CA THR A 389 -11.67 4.05 10.73
C THR A 389 -12.00 3.41 12.07
N GLU A 390 -12.99 2.52 12.14
CA GLU A 390 -13.37 1.90 13.41
C GLU A 390 -12.27 0.95 13.91
N HIS A 391 -11.72 0.13 13.00
CA HIS A 391 -10.57 -0.72 13.28
C HIS A 391 -9.37 0.10 13.75
N ALA A 392 -9.03 1.17 13.03
CA ALA A 392 -7.94 2.08 13.36
C ALA A 392 -8.14 2.69 14.77
N LEU A 393 -9.34 3.16 15.11
CA LEU A 393 -9.63 3.76 16.42
C LEU A 393 -9.66 2.73 17.56
N ARG A 394 -10.01 1.47 17.30
CA ARG A 394 -9.86 0.39 18.29
C ARG A 394 -8.38 0.12 18.58
N THR A 395 -7.55 0.04 17.54
CA THR A 395 -6.10 -0.13 17.70
C THR A 395 -5.45 1.07 18.38
N ALA A 396 -5.84 2.29 18.02
CA ALA A 396 -5.37 3.51 18.68
C ALA A 396 -5.58 3.48 20.20
N ARG A 397 -6.77 3.03 20.64
CA ARG A 397 -7.10 2.90 22.07
C ARG A 397 -6.33 1.80 22.78
N ALA A 398 -5.89 0.77 22.06
CA ALA A 398 -5.10 -0.33 22.61
C ALA A 398 -3.61 0.02 22.79
N ILE A 399 -3.10 1.03 22.08
CA ILE A 399 -1.70 1.46 22.17
C ILE A 399 -1.57 2.56 23.22
N ARG A 400 -0.89 2.28 24.33
CA ARG A 400 -0.72 3.26 25.42
C ARG A 400 0.02 4.50 24.92
N GLY A 401 -0.55 5.67 25.20
CA GLY A 401 0.04 6.97 24.87
C GLY A 401 -0.09 7.40 23.40
N LEU A 402 -0.78 6.62 22.55
CA LEU A 402 -1.02 7.01 21.17
C LEU A 402 -2.03 8.16 21.09
N ARG A 403 -1.66 9.24 20.40
CA ARG A 403 -2.52 10.40 20.16
C ARG A 403 -3.03 10.41 18.72
N THR A 404 -4.35 10.44 18.53
CA THR A 404 -4.98 10.47 17.20
C THR A 404 -5.33 11.88 16.75
N TRP A 405 -5.11 12.17 15.47
CA TRP A 405 -5.82 13.21 14.74
C TRP A 405 -6.79 12.55 13.76
N VAL A 406 -8.07 12.58 14.11
CA VAL A 406 -9.16 12.11 13.24
C VAL A 406 -9.63 13.28 12.40
N THR A 407 -9.63 13.15 11.07
CA THR A 407 -9.94 14.26 10.16
C THR A 407 -10.59 13.79 8.86
N ASP A 408 -11.45 14.61 8.30
CA ASP A 408 -12.06 14.48 6.97
C ASP A 408 -11.43 15.44 5.94
N GLU A 409 -10.38 16.17 6.32
CA GLU A 409 -9.66 17.11 5.44
C GLU A 409 -8.90 16.42 4.30
N PHE A 410 -8.59 15.14 4.45
CA PHE A 410 -7.76 14.37 3.53
C PHE A 410 -8.31 12.98 3.30
N GLU A 411 -8.01 12.44 2.13
CA GLU A 411 -8.14 11.02 1.83
C GLU A 411 -6.86 10.26 2.27
N HIS A 412 -6.77 8.98 1.92
CA HIS A 412 -5.68 8.09 2.35
C HIS A 412 -4.26 8.61 2.02
N ASP A 413 -4.15 9.44 0.99
CA ASP A 413 -2.90 10.08 0.56
C ASP A 413 -2.58 11.40 1.28
N GLY A 414 -3.24 11.70 2.40
CA GLY A 414 -3.11 12.98 3.12
C GLY A 414 -1.67 13.41 3.46
N VAL A 415 -0.75 12.49 3.76
CA VAL A 415 0.67 12.85 3.99
C VAL A 415 1.35 13.42 2.75
N ARG A 416 0.87 13.05 1.56
CA ARG A 416 1.35 13.54 0.26
C ARG A 416 0.56 14.77 -0.20
N ALA A 417 -0.76 14.74 -0.06
CA ALA A 417 -1.67 15.80 -0.52
C ALA A 417 -1.69 17.03 0.42
N GLY A 418 -1.54 16.83 1.73
CA GLY A 418 -1.70 17.86 2.76
C GLY A 418 -0.51 18.79 2.95
N GLY A 419 0.46 18.78 2.04
CA GLY A 419 1.65 19.60 2.16
C GLY A 419 2.50 19.20 3.39
N PRO A 420 3.08 20.17 4.12
CA PRO A 420 3.79 19.88 5.37
C PRO A 420 2.86 19.63 6.57
N ARG A 421 1.56 19.99 6.46
CA ARG A 421 0.61 20.09 7.59
C ARG A 421 0.46 18.78 8.36
N VAL A 422 0.41 17.65 7.63
CA VAL A 422 0.21 16.34 8.26
C VAL A 422 1.41 15.96 9.12
N LEU A 423 2.63 16.14 8.59
CA LEU A 423 3.83 15.84 9.36
C LEU A 423 4.00 16.79 10.55
N ASP A 424 3.75 18.09 10.36
CA ASP A 424 3.80 19.09 11.44
C ASP A 424 2.85 18.74 12.58
N ARG A 425 1.59 18.44 12.25
CA ARG A 425 0.57 18.09 13.26
C ARG A 425 0.95 16.83 14.03
N LEU A 426 1.44 15.80 13.35
CA LEU A 426 1.85 14.55 13.99
C LEU A 426 3.08 14.73 14.89
N LEU A 427 4.07 15.52 14.46
CA LEU A 427 5.21 15.87 15.30
C LEU A 427 4.78 16.62 16.56
N ALA A 428 3.91 17.64 16.41
CA ALA A 428 3.42 18.43 17.53
C ALA A 428 2.61 17.60 18.53
N LEU A 429 1.76 16.68 18.04
CA LEU A 429 1.05 15.70 18.90
C LEU A 429 2.03 14.79 19.66
N ALA A 430 3.01 14.21 18.96
CA ALA A 430 3.97 13.30 19.57
C ALA A 430 4.89 13.99 20.59
N ARG A 431 5.06 15.32 20.49
CA ARG A 431 5.87 16.16 21.38
C ARG A 431 5.08 16.84 22.49
N ASP A 432 3.77 16.65 22.53
CA ASP A 432 2.86 17.30 23.48
C ASP A 432 2.84 18.84 23.38
N GLU A 433 2.96 19.36 22.14
CA GLU A 433 2.96 20.80 21.85
C GLU A 433 1.55 21.37 21.62
N ILE A 434 0.56 20.50 21.44
CA ILE A 434 -0.85 20.80 21.08
C ILE A 434 -1.83 19.80 21.67
#